data_AF-A0A5M3W054-F1
#
_entry.id   AF-A0A5M3W054-F1
#
_cell.length_a   1.000
_cell.length_b   1.000
_cell.length_c   1.000
_cell.angle_alpha   90.00
_cell.angle_beta   90.00
_cell.angle_gamma   90.00
#
_symmetry.space_group_name_H-M   'P 1'
#
loop_
_entity.id
_entity.type
_entity.pdbx_description
1 polymer ?
#
loop_
_entity_poly.entity_id
_entity_poly.type
_entity_poly.pdbx_seq_one_letter_code
_entity_poly.pdbx_strand_id
1 'polypeptide(L)' 'MWSLSFSPDGDRLVSGSRDNTARLWPITPGALVELAMRHLPRNLNERERNRYFPAESYRKLRDDLP' A
#
# COMPACT_ATOMS: atom_id res chain seq x y z
N MET A 1 7.90 5.28 -16.10
CA MET A 1 8.12 5.62 -14.68
C MET A 1 9.53 5.18 -14.34
N TRP A 2 10.36 6.05 -13.76
CA TRP A 2 11.79 5.74 -13.62
C TRP A 2 12.16 5.27 -12.22
N SER A 3 11.49 5.75 -11.17
CA SER A 3 11.71 5.28 -9.79
C SER A 3 10.61 5.78 -8.83
N LEU A 4 10.44 5.07 -7.71
CA LEU A 4 9.61 5.45 -6.58
C LEU A 4 10.28 5.01 -5.27
N SER A 5 10.22 5.86 -4.23
CA SER A 5 10.85 5.60 -2.92
C SER A 5 10.01 6.17 -1.79
N PHE A 6 9.87 5.39 -0.72
CA PHE A 6 9.23 5.83 0.52
C PHE A 6 10.25 6.50 1.45
N SER A 7 9.80 7.44 2.28
CA SER A 7 10.59 7.89 3.42
C SER A 7 10.69 6.80 4.49
N PRO A 8 11.76 6.76 5.30
CA PRO A 8 11.94 5.74 6.33
C PRO A 8 10.84 5.71 7.40
N ASP A 9 10.21 6.86 7.66
CA ASP A 9 9.08 7.01 8.57
C ASP A 9 7.73 6.58 7.96
N GLY A 10 7.67 6.36 6.63
CA GLY A 10 6.45 5.91 5.95
C GLY A 10 5.39 6.99 5.71
N ASP A 11 5.69 8.27 5.98
CA ASP A 11 4.74 9.38 5.84
C ASP A 11 4.86 10.13 4.51
N ARG A 12 5.87 9.80 3.69
CA ARG A 12 6.09 10.45 2.40
C ARG A 12 6.49 9.46 1.31
N LEU A 13 6.07 9.76 0.08
CA LEU A 13 6.44 9.05 -1.14
C LEU A 13 7.03 10.03 -2.15
N VAL A 14 8.17 9.67 -2.76
CA VAL A 14 8.73 10.36 -3.92
C VAL A 14 8.52 9.51 -5.17
N SER A 15 8.02 10.14 -6.24
CA SER A 15 7.87 9.52 -7.56
C SER A 15 8.62 10.32 -8.63
N GLY A 16 9.42 9.64 -9.45
CA GLY A 16 10.10 10.22 -10.62
C GLY A 16 9.34 9.98 -11.94
N SER A 17 9.11 11.05 -12.69
CA SER A 17 8.38 11.04 -13.95
C SER A 17 9.31 11.21 -15.16
N ARG A 18 8.82 10.87 -16.36
CA ARG A 18 9.55 11.05 -17.63
C ARG A 18 9.54 12.51 -18.10
N ASP A 19 8.74 13.36 -17.45
CA ASP A 19 8.70 14.81 -17.65
C ASP A 19 9.84 15.56 -16.93
N ASN A 20 10.87 14.85 -16.46
CA ASN A 20 11.99 15.35 -15.66
C ASN A 20 11.60 15.98 -14.32
N THR A 21 10.41 15.67 -13.79
CA THR A 21 10.00 16.09 -12.45
C THR A 21 10.00 14.94 -11.45
N ALA A 22 10.33 15.27 -10.20
CA ALA A 22 10.04 14.45 -9.04
C ALA A 22 8.90 15.09 -8.26
N ARG A 23 7.96 14.27 -7.76
CA ARG A 23 6.84 14.73 -6.94
C ARG A 23 6.92 14.07 -5.56
N LEU A 24 6.74 14.88 -4.52
CA LEU A 24 6.66 14.45 -3.13
C LEU A 24 5.20 14.45 -2.70
N TRP A 25 4.75 13.32 -2.18
CA TRP A 25 3.37 13.12 -1.74
C TRP A 25 3.38 12.85 -0.24
N PRO A 26 2.63 13.61 0.58
CA PRO A 26 2.30 13.17 1.92
C PRO A 26 1.39 11.93 1.81
N ILE A 27 1.65 10.91 2.62
CA ILE A 27 0.84 9.71 2.66
C ILE A 27 0.35 9.46 4.10
N THR A 28 -0.87 8.95 4.21
CA THR A 28 -1.41 8.43 5.46
C THR A 28 -1.46 6.91 5.30
N PRO A 29 -0.62 6.14 6.01
CA PRO A 29 -0.50 4.70 5.80
C PRO A 29 -1.84 3.96 5.83
N GLY A 30 -2.74 4.30 6.77
CA GLY A 30 -4.07 3.69 6.86
C GLY A 30 -4.93 3.92 5.61
N ALA A 31 -4.93 5.13 5.04
CA ALA A 31 -5.68 5.43 3.82
C ALA A 31 -5.13 4.69 2.59
N LEU A 32 -3.81 4.50 2.52
CA LEU A 32 -3.19 3.75 1.42
C LEU A 32 -3.54 2.27 1.50
N VAL A 33 -3.57 1.70 2.71
CA VAL A 33 -4.03 0.33 2.94
C VAL A 33 -5.49 0.19 2.54
N GLU A 34 -6.39 1.08 2.99
CA GLU A 34 -7.81 1.03 2.59
C GLU A 34 -7.98 1.13 1.07
N LEU A 35 -7.26 2.03 0.41
CA LEU A 35 -7.29 2.16 -1.05
C LEU A 35 -6.79 0.89 -1.74
N ALA A 36 -5.67 0.34 -1.30
CA ALA A 36 -5.14 -0.91 -1.83
C ALA A 36 -6.17 -2.03 -1.69
N MET A 37 -6.78 -2.17 -0.50
CA MET A 37 -7.80 -3.17 -0.22
C MET A 37 -9.06 -2.99 -1.08
N ARG A 38 -9.46 -1.74 -1.39
CA ARG A 38 -10.58 -1.47 -2.30
C ARG A 38 -10.35 -2.02 -3.71
N HIS A 39 -9.11 -1.97 -4.17
CA HIS A 39 -8.71 -2.39 -5.52
C HIS A 39 -8.19 -3.83 -5.59
N LEU A 40 -8.03 -4.53 -4.46
CA LEU A 40 -7.71 -5.94 -4.46
C LEU A 40 -8.86 -6.76 -5.08
N PRO A 41 -8.56 -7.65 -6.04
CA PRO A 41 -9.57 -8.50 -6.67
C PRO A 41 -10.03 -9.66 -5.77
N ARG A 42 -9.34 -9.90 -4.65
CA ARG A 42 -9.63 -10.97 -3.67
C ARG A 42 -9.06 -10.63 -2.30
N ASN A 43 -9.52 -11.31 -1.25
CA ASN A 43 -8.90 -11.21 0.06
C ASN A 43 -7.45 -11.75 0.04
N LEU A 44 -6.61 -11.20 0.91
CA LEU A 44 -5.29 -11.76 1.19
C LEU A 44 -5.45 -13.06 1.97
N ASN A 45 -4.73 -14.10 1.55
CA ASN A 45 -4.63 -15.31 2.37
C ASN A 45 -3.69 -15.07 3.57
N GLU A 46 -3.67 -16.00 4.52
CA GLU A 46 -2.88 -15.89 5.75
C GLU A 46 -1.37 -15.71 5.49
N ARG A 47 -0.83 -16.40 4.48
CA ARG A 47 0.60 -16.29 4.12
C ARG A 47 0.96 -14.90 3.60
N GLU A 48 0.14 -14.36 2.69
CA GLU A 48 0.32 -13.02 2.15
C GLU A 48 0.16 -11.97 3.25
N ARG A 49 -0.82 -12.15 4.13
CA ARG A 49 -1.07 -11.23 5.22
C ARG A 49 0.07 -11.22 6.25
N ASN A 50 0.59 -12.37 6.64
CA ASN A 50 1.77 -12.43 7.53
C ASN A 50 3.03 -11.87 6.84
N ARG A 51 3.15 -11.99 5.52
CA ARG A 51 4.29 -11.41 4.78
C ARG A 51 4.24 -9.89 4.72
N TYR A 52 3.06 -9.30 4.50
CA TYR A 52 2.92 -7.86 4.28
C TYR A 52 2.51 -7.08 5.55
N PHE A 53 1.85 -7.73 6.50
CA PHE A 53 1.34 -7.15 7.74
C PHE A 53 1.62 -8.06 8.95
N PRO A 54 2.90 -8.39 9.25
CA PRO A 54 3.26 -9.35 10.30
C PRO A 54 2.84 -8.93 11.72
N ALA A 55 2.59 -7.64 11.94
CA ALA A 55 2.18 -7.09 13.23
C ALA A 55 0.65 -7.05 13.44
N GLU A 56 -0.16 -7.40 12.42
CA GLU A 56 -1.63 -7.30 12.50
C GLU A 56 -2.31 -8.67 12.42
N SER A 57 -3.19 -8.98 13.38
CA SER A 57 -3.98 -10.23 13.39
C SER A 57 -4.91 -10.33 12.18
N TYR A 58 -5.06 -11.54 11.61
CA TYR A 58 -5.93 -11.81 10.46
C TYR A 58 -7.34 -11.26 10.68
N ARG A 59 -7.81 -10.48 9.72
CA ARG A 59 -9.19 -10.00 9.63
C ARG A 59 -9.62 -10.13 8.17
N LYS A 60 -10.75 -10.78 7.94
CA LYS A 60 -11.42 -10.77 6.63
C LYS A 60 -11.89 -9.33 6.38
N LEU A 61 -11.48 -8.74 5.26
CA LEU A 61 -11.69 -7.32 4.99
C LEU A 61 -12.88 -7.07 4.06
N ARG A 62 -13.20 -8.05 3.21
CA ARG A 62 -14.39 -8.06 2.35
C ARG A 62 -15.15 -9.34 2.53
N ASP A 63 -16.39 -9.22 3.00
CA ASP A 63 -17.28 -10.36 3.22
C ASP A 63 -17.82 -10.92 1.89
N ASP A 64 -17.89 -10.08 0.86
CA ASP A 64 -18.38 -10.35 -0.49
C ASP A 64 -17.36 -11.03 -1.40
N LEU A 65 -16.08 -10.99 -1.05
CA LEU A 65 -15.02 -11.68 -1.77
C LEU A 65 -14.72 -13.04 -1.11
N PRO A 66 -14.38 -14.07 -1.92
CA PRO A 66 -13.90 -15.35 -1.39
C PRO A 66 -12.67 -15.17 -0.48
#